data_AF-Q66QT3-F1
#
_entry.id   AF-Q66QT3-F1
#
_cell.length_a   1.000
_cell.length_b   1.000
_cell.length_c   1.000
_cell.angle_alpha   90.00
_cell.angle_beta   90.00
_cell.angle_gamma   90.00
#
_symmetry.space_group_name_H-M   'P 1'
#
loop_
_entity.id
_entity.type
_entity.pdbx_description
1 polymer ?
#
loop_
_entity_poly.entity_id
_entity_poly.type
_entity_poly.pdbx_seq_one_letter_code
_entity_poly.pdbx_strand_id
1 'polypeptide(L)' 'RDIAYLLSCGYQVIGAELSELAIRDLFEELSITPQITKVAGFTRYSADGICIFVGDFFRLSTKLTGTIDAI' A
#
# COMPACT_ATOMS: atom_id res chain seq x y z
N ARG A 1 -6.33 9.58 5.78
CA ARG A 1 -7.65 9.53 6.47
C ARG A 1 -8.44 8.26 6.11
N ASP A 2 -8.67 7.97 4.82
CA ASP A 2 -9.47 6.80 4.42
C ASP A 2 -8.77 5.47 4.70
N ILE A 3 -7.47 5.37 4.40
CA ILE A 3 -6.67 4.17 4.71
C ILE A 3 -6.72 3.84 6.20
N ALA A 4 -6.47 4.83 7.07
CA ALA A 4 -6.55 4.65 8.52
C ALA A 4 -7.94 4.18 8.97
N TYR A 5 -9.00 4.73 8.38
CA TYR A 5 -10.38 4.31 8.67
C TYR A 5 -10.62 2.85 8.25
N LEU A 6 -10.25 2.46 7.02
CA LEU A 6 -10.42 1.08 6.53
C LEU A 6 -9.65 0.08 7.38
N LEU A 7 -8.43 0.41 7.79
CA LEU A 7 -7.64 -0.41 8.71
C LEU A 7 -8.34 -0.54 10.08
N SER A 8 -8.90 0.55 10.61
CA SER A 8 -9.63 0.52 11.88
C SER A 8 -10.90 -0.35 11.82
N CYS A 9 -11.49 -0.51 10.64
CA CYS A 9 -12.60 -1.44 10.39
C CYS A 9 -12.14 -2.90 10.21
N GLY A 10 -10.83 -3.19 10.23
CA GLY A 10 -10.28 -4.53 10.05
C GLY A 10 -10.11 -4.96 8.59
N TYR A 11 -10.24 -4.05 7.63
CA TYR A 11 -10.02 -4.37 6.22
C TYR A 11 -8.53 -4.45 5.88
N GLN A 12 -8.21 -5.29 4.89
CA GLN A 12 -6.91 -5.31 4.25
C GLN A 12 -6.89 -4.26 3.13
N VAL A 13 -5.92 -3.36 3.17
CA VAL A 13 -5.82 -2.24 2.23
C VAL A 13 -4.63 -2.45 1.30
N ILE A 14 -4.89 -2.46 0.01
CA ILE A 14 -3.87 -2.40 -1.03
C ILE A 14 -3.95 -1.04 -1.70
N GLY A 15 -2.83 -0.35 -1.82
CA GLY A 15 -2.74 0.97 -2.45
C GLY A 15 -1.63 1.04 -3.48
N ALA A 16 -1.71 2.07 -4.30
CA ALA A 16 -0.73 2.39 -5.32
C ALA A 16 -0.50 3.89 -5.34
N GLU A 17 0.75 4.31 -5.36
CA GLU A 17 1.11 5.73 -5.34
C GLU A 17 2.39 5.93 -6.15
N LEU A 18 2.52 7.04 -6.85
CA LEU A 18 3.75 7.35 -7.59
C LEU A 18 4.81 7.97 -6.69
N SER A 19 4.39 8.74 -5.69
CA SER A 19 5.26 9.46 -4.76
C SER A 19 5.71 8.59 -3.57
N GLU A 20 6.99 8.20 -3.55
CA GLU A 20 7.56 7.51 -2.37
C GLU A 20 7.49 8.38 -1.10
N LEU A 21 7.60 9.70 -1.25
CA LEU A 21 7.50 10.64 -0.14
C LEU A 21 6.12 10.55 0.53
N ALA A 22 5.04 10.58 -0.26
CA ALA A 22 3.68 10.48 0.28
C ALA A 22 3.45 9.16 1.03
N ILE A 23 4.08 8.07 0.59
CA ILE A 23 3.98 6.78 1.28
C ILE A 23 4.80 6.75 2.57
N ARG A 24 5.97 7.37 2.60
CA ARG A 24 6.73 7.52 3.85
C ARG A 24 5.93 8.33 4.88
N ASP A 25 5.36 9.45 4.47
CA ASP A 25 4.52 10.31 5.34
C ASP A 25 3.29 9.53 5.84
N LEU A 26 2.63 8.75 4.99
CA LEU A 26 1.49 7.90 5.38
C LEU A 26 1.88 6.89 6.48
N PHE A 27 2.99 6.18 6.31
CA PHE A 27 3.44 5.19 7.31
C PHE A 27 3.87 5.85 8.63
N GLU A 28 4.45 7.05 8.57
CA GLU A 28 4.74 7.86 9.74
C GLU A 28 3.48 8.32 10.46
N GLU A 29 2.48 8.84 9.74
CA GLU A 29 1.16 9.23 10.28
C GLU A 29 0.44 8.06 10.95
N LEU A 30 0.53 6.87 10.37
CA LEU A 30 -0.04 5.64 10.93
C LEU A 30 0.77 5.10 12.11
N SER A 31 1.98 5.62 12.36
CA SER A 31 2.93 5.07 13.35
C SER A 31 3.23 3.59 13.12
N ILE A 32 3.31 3.16 11.85
CA ILE A 32 3.58 1.78 11.44
C ILE A 32 4.95 1.74 10.75
N THR A 33 5.81 0.81 11.16
CA THR A 33 7.07 0.56 10.43
C THR A 33 6.85 -0.48 9.33
N PRO A 34 6.95 -0.11 8.03
CA PRO A 34 6.75 -1.05 6.94
C PRO A 34 8.01 -1.88 6.67
N GLN A 35 7.80 -3.10 6.18
CA GLN A 35 8.81 -3.82 5.42
C GLN A 35 8.85 -3.27 3.99
N ILE A 36 10.05 -2.93 3.52
CA ILE A 36 10.26 -2.34 2.19
C ILE A 36 10.95 -3.37 1.30
N THR A 37 10.36 -3.67 0.15
CA THR A 37 10.86 -4.65 -0.83
C THR A 37 10.73 -4.12 -2.25
N LYS A 38 11.62 -4.56 -3.17
CA LYS A 38 11.47 -4.27 -4.61
C LYS A 38 10.79 -5.45 -5.28
N VAL A 39 9.71 -5.22 -6.03
CA VAL A 39 8.97 -6.28 -6.72
C VAL A 39 8.37 -5.77 -8.01
N ALA A 40 8.63 -6.47 -9.12
CA ALA A 40 8.02 -6.20 -10.43
C ALA A 40 8.09 -4.72 -10.90
N GLY A 41 9.15 -3.99 -10.54
CA GLY A 41 9.32 -2.57 -10.88
C GLY A 41 8.73 -1.58 -9.86
N PHE A 42 8.14 -2.05 -8.77
CA PHE A 42 7.63 -1.24 -7.67
C PHE A 42 8.56 -1.26 -6.46
N THR A 43 8.50 -0.21 -5.64
CA THR A 43 8.88 -0.29 -4.22
C THR A 43 7.64 -0.62 -3.41
N ARG A 44 7.58 -1.82 -2.84
CA ARG A 44 6.45 -2.25 -2.01
C ARG A 44 6.74 -1.97 -0.55
N TYR A 45 5.86 -1.21 0.08
CA TYR A 45 5.80 -0.96 1.51
C TYR A 45 4.68 -1.81 2.09
N SER A 46 4.98 -2.72 2.99
CA SER A 46 3.98 -3.63 3.56
C SER A 46 4.10 -3.75 5.07
N ALA A 47 2.96 -3.76 5.75
CA ALA A 47 2.80 -4.06 7.16
C ALA A 47 1.52 -4.86 7.37
N ASP A 48 1.16 -5.17 8.61
CA ASP A 48 -0.11 -5.84 8.91
C ASP A 48 -1.28 -4.97 8.44
N GLY A 49 -2.21 -5.57 7.68
CA GLY A 49 -3.39 -4.88 7.14
C GLY A 49 -3.15 -3.94 5.95
N ILE A 50 -1.91 -3.57 5.60
CA ILE A 50 -1.64 -2.57 4.56
C ILE A 50 -0.47 -2.94 3.66
N CYS A 51 -0.69 -2.84 2.35
CA CYS A 51 0.35 -3.00 1.33
C CYS A 51 0.26 -1.91 0.26
N ILE A 52 1.27 -1.05 0.16
CA ILE A 52 1.33 0.03 -0.82
C ILE A 52 2.44 -0.21 -1.83
N PHE A 53 2.11 -0.15 -3.11
CA PHE A 53 3.05 -0.22 -4.22
C PHE A 53 3.40 1.20 -4.69
N VAL A 54 4.68 1.57 -4.55
CA VAL A 54 5.20 2.82 -5.08
C VAL A 54 5.72 2.62 -6.49
N GLY A 55 5.09 3.29 -7.46
CA GLY A 55 5.44 3.21 -8.89
C GLY A 55 4.26 3.53 -9.80
N ASP A 56 4.43 3.23 -11.09
CA ASP A 56 3.39 3.46 -12.09
C ASP A 56 2.19 2.51 -11.90
N PHE A 57 1.06 3.05 -11.43
CA PHE A 57 -0.18 2.31 -11.21
C PHE A 57 -0.65 1.53 -12.44
N PHE A 58 -0.42 2.02 -13.66
CA PHE A 58 -0.83 1.32 -14.87
C PHE A 58 -0.09 -0.02 -15.07
N ARG A 59 0.98 -0.25 -14.33
CA ARG A 59 1.75 -1.51 -14.32
C ARG A 59 1.30 -2.49 -13.24
N LEU A 60 0.38 -2.10 -12.35
CA LEU A 60 -0.18 -3.03 -11.38
C LEU A 60 -1.04 -4.06 -12.07
N SER A 61 -1.07 -5.26 -11.49
CA SER A 61 -1.84 -6.38 -12.02
C SER A 61 -2.42 -7.19 -10.88
N THR A 62 -3.46 -7.96 -11.18
CA THR A 62 -4.08 -8.92 -10.24
C THR A 62 -3.09 -9.96 -9.73
N LYS A 63 -2.00 -10.23 -10.47
CA LYS A 63 -0.91 -11.10 -9.99
C LYS A 63 -0.15 -10.48 -8.80
N LEU A 64 -0.09 -9.14 -8.73
CA LEU A 64 0.57 -8.41 -7.64
C LEU A 64 -0.40 -8.11 -6.49
N THR A 65 -1.63 -7.72 -6.79
CA THR A 65 -2.63 -7.31 -5.78
C THR A 65 -3.43 -8.49 -5.22
N GLY A 66 -3.49 -9.62 -5.93
CA GLY A 66 -4.45 -10.68 -5.61
C GLY A 66 -5.89 -10.25 -5.92
N THR A 67 -6.83 -10.86 -5.21
CA THR A 67 -8.27 -10.56 -5.31
C THR A 67 -8.61 -9.29 -4.55
N ILE A 68 -9.42 -8.43 -5.16
CA ILE A 68 -9.91 -7.18 -4.56
C ILE A 68 -11.43 -7.28 -4.43
N ASP A 69 -11.94 -7.12 -3.21
CA ASP A 69 -13.37 -7.19 -2.93
C ASP A 69 -14.11 -5.87 -3.20
N ALA A 70 -13.41 -4.73 -3.09
CA ALA A 70 -13.95 -3.39 -3.34
C ALA A 70 -12.86 -2.36 -3.72
N ILE A 71 -13.26 -1.28 -4.40
CA ILE A 71 -12.43 -0.10 -4.75
C ILE A 71 -13.15 1.16 -4.28
#